data_AF-A0A9Q0UC66-F1
#
_entry.id   AF-A0A9Q0UC66-F1
#
_cell.length_a   1.000
_cell.length_b   1.000
_cell.length_c   1.000
_cell.angle_alpha   90.00
_cell.angle_beta   90.00
_cell.angle_gamma   90.00
#
_symmetry.space_group_name_H-M   'P 1'
#
loop_
_entity.id
_entity.type
_entity.pdbx_description
1 polymer ?
#
loop_
_entity_poly.entity_id
_entity_poly.type
_entity_poly.pdbx_seq_one_letter_code
_entity_poly.pdbx_strand_id
1 'polypeptide(L)'
;MPMVADQGLNAKLLCEKGIGFHVQSNDDGAYSQDSIAMSLRFVMAGQEGKHLRYQAAEMQTIFADQDLHDNYIEEFINYISTLREGKV
;
A
#
# COMPACT_ATOMS: atom_id res chain seq x y z
N MET A 1 9.08 0.34 6.24
CA MET A 1 9.19 0.79 7.64
C MET A 1 8.66 2.21 7.70
N PRO A 2 7.69 2.50 8.58
CA PRO A 2 7.12 3.85 8.69
C PRO A 2 8.15 4.82 9.28
N MET A 3 8.16 6.05 8.79
CA MET A 3 9.09 7.10 9.22
C MET A 3 8.37 8.28 9.87
N VAL A 4 7.33 8.80 9.21
CA VAL A 4 6.64 10.04 9.63
C VAL A 4 5.14 9.97 9.39
N ALA A 5 4.40 10.85 10.08
CA ALA A 5 2.96 11.06 9.88
C ALA A 5 2.13 9.78 10.00
N ASP A 6 1.23 9.54 9.05
CA ASP A 6 0.27 8.44 9.01
C ASP A 6 0.87 7.11 8.54
N GLN A 7 2.15 7.09 8.16
CA GLN A 7 2.81 5.90 7.63
C GLN A 7 2.74 4.70 8.58
N GLY A 8 2.73 4.93 9.89
CA GLY A 8 2.58 3.85 10.88
C GLY A 8 1.24 3.13 10.75
N LEU A 9 0.15 3.89 10.59
CA LEU A 9 -1.19 3.33 10.41
C LEU A 9 -1.32 2.64 9.06
N ASN A 10 -0.81 3.27 7.99
CA ASN A 10 -0.83 2.69 6.65
C ASN A 10 -0.02 1.39 6.60
N ALA A 11 1.18 1.35 7.17
CA ALA A 11 2.01 0.15 7.21
C ALA A 11 1.35 -1.00 7.99
N LYS A 12 0.69 -0.70 9.12
CA LYS A 12 -0.08 -1.68 9.88
C LYS A 12 -1.22 -2.25 9.04
N LEU A 13 -1.99 -1.39 8.38
CA LEU A 13 -3.08 -1.82 7.50
C LEU A 13 -2.58 -2.73 6.37
N LEU A 14 -1.46 -2.38 5.71
CA LEU A 14 -0.89 -3.21 4.65
C LEU A 14 -0.48 -4.60 5.17
N CYS A 15 0.09 -4.68 6.37
CA CYS A 15 0.43 -5.97 7.00
C CYS A 15 -0.83 -6.79 7.32
N GLU A 16 -1.87 -6.15 7.87
CA GLU A 16 -3.16 -6.81 8.17
C GLU A 16 -3.87 -7.30 6.90
N LYS A 17 -3.72 -6.58 5.79
CA LYS A 17 -4.22 -6.98 4.47
C LYS A 17 -3.38 -8.05 3.77
N GLY A 18 -2.27 -8.48 4.38
CA GLY A 18 -1.39 -9.51 3.82
C GLY A 18 -0.62 -9.06 2.58
N ILE A 19 -0.47 -7.74 2.39
CA ILE A 19 0.31 -7.16 1.27
C ILE A 19 1.54 -6.39 1.76
N GLY A 20 1.74 -6.32 3.09
CA GLY A 20 2.91 -5.78 3.74
C GLY A 20 3.55 -6.79 4.69
N PHE A 21 4.85 -6.63 4.94
CA PHE A 21 5.58 -7.44 5.91
C PHE A 21 6.25 -6.53 6.94
N HIS A 22 6.05 -6.83 8.22
CA HIS A 22 6.66 -6.09 9.31
C HIS A 22 8.06 -6.64 9.61
N VAL A 23 9.07 -5.81 9.40
CA VAL A 23 10.46 -6.12 9.80
C VAL A 23 10.55 -6.01 11.32
N GLN A 24 11.10 -7.03 11.97
CA GLN A 24 11.35 -7.00 13.40
C GLN A 24 12.50 -6.03 13.72
N SER A 25 12.25 -5.10 14.63
CA SER A 25 13.26 -4.24 15.24
C SER A 25 13.80 -4.88 16.53
N ASN A 26 14.95 -4.40 16.98
CA ASN A 26 15.47 -4.66 18.30
C ASN A 26 14.67 -3.87 19.37
N ASP A 27 14.98 -4.11 20.65
CA ASP A 27 14.32 -3.45 21.78
C ASP A 27 14.52 -1.92 21.82
N ASP A 28 15.62 -1.42 21.22
CA ASP A 28 15.91 0.00 21.07
C ASP A 28 15.21 0.64 19.85
N GLY A 29 14.43 -0.15 19.09
CA GLY A 29 13.74 0.26 17.88
C GLY A 29 14.63 0.31 16.63
N ALA A 30 15.92 -0.03 16.74
CA ALA A 30 16.82 -0.12 15.59
C ALA A 30 16.61 -1.43 14.82
N TYR A 31 16.94 -1.41 13.52
CA TYR A 31 16.89 -2.61 12.68
C TYR A 31 18.31 -3.15 12.47
N SER A 32 18.47 -4.47 12.56
CA SER A 32 19.73 -5.13 12.25
C SER A 32 19.82 -5.46 10.76
N GLN A 33 21.04 -5.57 10.26
CA GLN A 33 21.28 -6.02 8.89
C GLN A 33 20.66 -7.42 8.64
N ASP A 34 20.73 -8.30 9.64
CA ASP A 34 20.19 -9.64 9.56
C ASP A 34 18.65 -9.64 9.47
N SER A 35 17.97 -8.85 10.30
CA SER A 35 16.50 -8.78 10.27
C SER A 35 16.00 -8.24 8.93
N ILE A 36 16.70 -7.25 8.37
CA ILE A 36 16.41 -6.71 7.03
C ILE A 36 16.65 -7.77 5.95
N ALA A 37 17.81 -8.46 5.97
CA ALA A 37 18.15 -9.45 4.97
C ALA A 37 17.20 -10.65 5.00
N MET A 38 16.79 -11.11 6.18
CA MET A 38 15.77 -12.16 6.35
C MET A 38 14.42 -11.73 5.79
N SER A 39 13.97 -10.52 6.13
CA SER A 39 12.70 -9.97 5.65
C SER A 39 12.66 -9.85 4.13
N LEU A 40 13.75 -9.36 3.52
CA LEU A 40 13.88 -9.28 2.07
C LEU A 40 13.81 -10.66 1.41
N ARG A 41 14.54 -11.64 1.96
CA ARG A 41 14.49 -13.02 1.44
C ARG A 41 13.07 -13.59 1.52
N PHE A 42 12.39 -13.44 2.66
CA PHE A 42 11.01 -13.88 2.84
C PHE A 42 10.08 -13.27 1.78
N VAL A 43 10.07 -11.94 1.67
CA VAL A 43 9.15 -11.19 0.80
C VAL A 43 9.43 -11.46 -0.68
N MET A 44 10.69 -11.58 -1.09
CA MET A 44 11.05 -11.60 -2.52
C MET A 44 11.24 -13.02 -3.09
N ALA A 45 11.85 -13.94 -2.34
CA ALA A 45 12.31 -15.22 -2.87
C ALA A 45 11.80 -16.44 -2.08
N GLY A 46 11.55 -16.27 -0.78
CA GLY A 46 11.11 -17.32 0.13
C GLY A 46 9.75 -17.88 -0.29
N GLN A 47 9.59 -19.19 -0.12
CA GLN A 47 8.34 -19.88 -0.44
C GLN A 47 7.24 -19.46 0.54
N GLU A 48 7.61 -19.16 1.77
CA GLU A 48 6.75 -18.69 2.85
C GLU A 48 6.11 -17.32 2.52
N GLY A 49 6.82 -16.47 1.77
CA GLY A 49 6.30 -15.18 1.30
C GLY A 49 5.45 -15.26 0.03
N LYS A 50 5.20 -16.45 -0.53
CA LYS A 50 4.43 -16.60 -1.77
C LYS A 50 3.01 -16.06 -1.64
N HIS A 51 2.36 -16.26 -0.49
CA HIS A 51 1.01 -15.74 -0.24
C HIS A 51 0.98 -14.21 -0.27
N LEU A 52 1.96 -13.58 0.39
CA LEU A 52 2.11 -12.12 0.40
C LEU A 52 2.24 -11.55 -1.03
N ARG A 53 3.08 -12.17 -1.87
CA ARG A 53 3.26 -11.76 -3.28
C ARG A 53 2.00 -11.96 -4.10
N TYR A 54 1.26 -13.05 -3.88
CA TYR A 54 0.00 -13.31 -4.55
C TYR A 54 -1.06 -12.26 -4.19
N GLN A 55 -1.25 -11.98 -2.90
CA GLN A 55 -2.20 -10.95 -2.44
C GLN A 55 -1.81 -9.55 -2.95
N ALA A 56 -0.51 -9.23 -2.96
CA ALA A 56 -0.03 -7.97 -3.51
C ALA A 56 -0.32 -7.84 -5.02
N ALA A 57 -0.18 -8.93 -5.78
CA ALA A 57 -0.50 -8.97 -7.21
C ALA A 57 -2.02 -8.84 -7.46
N GLU A 58 -2.87 -9.46 -6.64
CA GLU A 58 -4.32 -9.27 -6.73
C GLU A 58 -4.69 -7.80 -6.48
N MET A 59 -4.12 -7.19 -5.43
CA MET A 59 -4.40 -5.81 -5.07
C MET A 59 -3.92 -4.79 -6.13
N GLN A 60 -2.93 -5.16 -6.96
CA GLN A 60 -2.49 -4.34 -8.09
C GLN A 60 -3.65 -3.99 -9.03
N THR A 61 -4.59 -4.91 -9.23
CA THR A 61 -5.76 -4.69 -10.12
C THR A 61 -6.65 -3.54 -9.66
N ILE A 62 -6.59 -3.15 -8.39
CA ILE A 62 -7.36 -2.04 -7.84
C ILE A 62 -6.50 -0.77 -7.86
N PHE A 63 -5.26 -0.85 -7.34
CA PHE A 63 -4.41 0.33 -7.21
C PHE A 63 -3.85 0.85 -8.53
N ALA A 64 -3.69 -0.02 -9.54
CA ALA A 64 -3.15 0.33 -10.85
C ALA A 64 -4.23 0.49 -11.94
N ASP A 65 -5.51 0.46 -11.57
CA ASP A 65 -6.62 0.68 -12.51
C ASP A 65 -6.74 2.16 -12.87
N GLN A 66 -5.90 2.59 -13.81
CA GLN A 66 -5.80 3.99 -14.20
C GLN A 66 -7.12 4.50 -14.81
N ASP A 67 -7.78 3.70 -15.65
CA ASP A 67 -9.03 4.10 -16.30
C ASP A 67 -10.13 4.37 -15.26
N LEU A 68 -10.23 3.52 -14.22
CA LEU A 68 -11.17 3.72 -13.13
C LEU A 68 -10.85 5.00 -12.33
N HIS A 69 -9.58 5.21 -11.98
CA HIS A 69 -9.17 6.38 -11.21
C HIS A 69 -9.35 7.67 -11.99
N ASP A 70 -9.03 7.67 -13.29
CA ASP A 70 -9.22 8.82 -14.18
C ASP A 70 -10.71 9.16 -14.31
N ASN A 71 -11.59 8.15 -14.46
CA ASN A 71 -13.04 8.36 -14.49
C ASN A 71 -13.57 9.01 -13.19
N TYR A 72 -13.09 8.58 -12.01
CA TYR A 72 -13.50 9.23 -10.75
C TYR A 72 -13.13 10.71 -10.70
N ILE A 73 -11.96 11.07 -11.21
CA ILE A 73 -11.52 12.47 -11.27
C ILE A 73 -12.34 13.25 -12.29
N GLU A 74 -12.62 12.68 -13.47
CA GLU A 74 -13.45 13.31 -14.49
C GLU A 74 -14.88 13.57 -13.99
N GLU A 75 -15.51 12.58 -13.35
CA GLU A 75 -16.84 12.73 -12.75
C GLU A 75 -16.85 13.84 -11.69
N PHE A 76 -15.81 13.89 -10.84
CA PHE A 76 -15.67 14.94 -9.84
C PHE A 76 -15.52 16.34 -10.45
N ILE A 77 -14.70 16.47 -11.52
CA ILE A 77 -14.53 17.73 -12.26
C ILE A 77 -15.84 18.17 -12.93
N ASN A 78 -16.56 17.22 -13.54
CA ASN A 78 -17.85 17.48 -14.20
C ASN A 78 -18.90 17.96 -13.19
N TYR A 79 -18.94 17.35 -12.01
CA TYR A 79 -19.83 17.76 -10.92
C TYR A 79 -19.56 19.20 -10.49
N ILE A 80 -18.29 19.55 -10.22
CA ILE A 80 -17.92 20.92 -9.82
C ILE A 80 -18.20 21.93 -10.94
N SER A 81 -17.93 21.58 -12.20
CA SER A 81 -18.20 22.45 -13.35
C SER A 81 -19.68 22.75 -13.49
N THR A 82 -20.54 21.74 -13.31
CA THR A 82 -22.00 21.90 -13.38
C THR A 82 -22.52 22.80 -12.26
N LEU A 83 -22.02 22.64 -11.04
CA LEU A 83 -22.35 23.52 -9.91
C LEU A 83 -21.95 24.97 -10.18
N ARG A 84 -20.78 25.19 -10.80
CA ARG A 84 -20.28 26.54 -11.13
C ARG A 84 -21.11 27.21 -12.22
N GLU A 85 -21.67 26.45 -13.15
CA GLU A 85 -22.49 26.96 -14.26
C GLU A 85 -23.95 27.26 -13.87
N GLY A 86 -24.32 27.10 -12.59
CA GLY A 86 -25.63 27.52 -12.09
C GLY A 86 -26.80 26.69 -12.61
N LYS A 87 -26.55 25.45 -13.08
CA LYS A 87 -27.60 24.50 -13.43
C LYS A 87 -27.88 23.58 -12.24
N VAL A 88 -28.72 24.06 -11.34
CA VAL A 88 -29.60 23.24 -10.49
C VAL A 88 -31.02 23.42 -11.01
#